data_AF-A0A938FKP7-F1
#
_entry.id   AF-A0A938FKP7-F1
#
_cell.length_a   1.000
_cell.length_b   1.000
_cell.length_c   1.000
_cell.angle_alpha   90.00
_cell.angle_beta   90.00
_cell.angle_gamma   90.00
#
_symmetry.space_group_name_H-M   'P 1'
#
loop_
_entity.id
_entity.type
_entity.pdbx_description
1 polymer ?
#
loop_
_entity_poly.entity_id
_entity_poly.type
_entity_poly.pdbx_seq_one_letter_code
_entity_poly.pdbx_strand_id
1 'polypeptide(L)'
;ELVARPTGSIEPDNAWLKLKDARSLKGGSRGVAQSLGRWREERAMRSDVPPRRIMSDMALLGISQRVPKSVEDLASTRGVDDRLLSSEFCREIMNAVRDGAKRTVALPKTESDEVDKHSRPALTLITAWIGELARKNKIDATLLATRSDITALLRNEPEARLAQGWRATLVGDDLKRILNGEVGLSVDRDGHLNLISAIN
;
A
#
# COMPACT_ATOMS: atom_id res chain seq x y z
N GLU A 1 22.61 7.92 -17.02
CA GLU A 1 21.81 6.77 -17.47
C GLU A 1 20.50 6.76 -16.68
N LEU A 2 19.38 6.83 -17.39
CA LEU A 2 18.05 6.77 -16.79
C LEU A 2 17.81 5.35 -16.28
N VAL A 3 18.08 5.16 -14.99
CA VAL A 3 17.81 3.92 -14.24
C VAL A 3 16.40 3.47 -14.56
N ALA A 4 16.30 2.25 -15.10
CA ALA A 4 15.07 1.58 -15.45
C ALA A 4 14.06 1.68 -14.30
N ARG A 5 13.15 2.66 -14.39
CA ARG A 5 11.86 2.53 -13.72
C ARG A 5 11.28 1.21 -14.24
N PRO A 6 10.70 0.35 -13.38
CA PRO A 6 9.91 -0.76 -13.87
C PRO A 6 8.69 -0.16 -14.60
N THR A 7 8.84 0.10 -15.90
CA THR A 7 7.78 0.43 -16.85
C THR A 7 7.19 -0.87 -17.39
N GLY A 8 6.99 -1.85 -16.51
CA GLY A 8 6.32 -3.09 -16.86
C GLY A 8 4.84 -2.82 -17.09
N SER A 9 4.29 -3.41 -18.15
CA SER A 9 2.86 -3.56 -18.34
C SER A 9 2.26 -4.16 -17.06
N ILE A 10 1.31 -3.47 -16.43
CA ILE A 10 0.54 -4.07 -15.35
C ILE A 10 -0.32 -5.14 -16.01
N GLU A 11 -0.37 -6.34 -15.44
CA GLU A 11 -1.39 -7.30 -15.83
C GLU A 11 -2.77 -6.64 -15.65
N PRO A 12 -3.63 -6.59 -16.68
CA PRO A 12 -4.92 -5.89 -16.60
C PRO A 12 -5.75 -6.24 -15.37
N ASP A 13 -5.70 -7.50 -14.92
CA ASP A 13 -6.41 -7.98 -13.72
C ASP A 13 -5.89 -7.38 -12.39
N ASN A 14 -4.71 -6.77 -12.39
CA ASN A 14 -4.09 -6.10 -11.23
C ASN A 14 -4.16 -4.56 -11.31
N ALA A 15 -4.64 -3.99 -12.42
CA ALA A 15 -4.66 -2.54 -12.64
C ALA A 15 -5.46 -1.77 -11.58
N TRP A 16 -6.53 -2.38 -11.05
CA TRP A 16 -7.38 -1.80 -10.02
C TRP A 16 -6.66 -1.59 -8.67
N LEU A 17 -5.57 -2.32 -8.38
CA LEU A 17 -4.82 -2.19 -7.12
C LEU A 17 -4.09 -0.84 -7.00
N LYS A 18 -3.89 -0.11 -8.10
CA LYS A 18 -3.29 1.23 -8.10
C LYS A 18 -4.28 2.34 -7.70
N LEU A 19 -5.58 2.04 -7.65
CA LEU A 19 -6.58 3.02 -7.26
C LEU A 19 -6.42 3.34 -5.76
N LYS A 20 -6.39 4.63 -5.45
CA LYS A 20 -6.50 5.10 -4.07
C LYS A 20 -7.81 4.54 -3.50
N ASP A 21 -7.73 3.87 -2.37
CA ASP A 21 -8.86 3.22 -1.67
C ASP A 21 -9.39 1.90 -2.25
N ALA A 22 -8.74 1.29 -3.25
CA ALA A 22 -9.10 -0.06 -3.75
C ALA A 22 -9.22 -1.11 -2.63
N ARG A 23 -8.32 -1.04 -1.63
CA ARG A 23 -8.29 -1.96 -0.47
C ARG A 23 -9.52 -1.85 0.44
N SER A 24 -10.24 -0.72 0.41
CA SER A 24 -11.45 -0.50 1.22
C SER A 24 -12.69 -1.20 0.65
N LEU A 25 -12.68 -1.54 -0.64
CA LEU A 25 -13.80 -2.19 -1.32
C LEU A 25 -13.99 -3.63 -0.81
N LYS A 26 -15.25 -4.06 -0.71
CA LYS A 26 -15.65 -5.37 -0.16
C LYS A 26 -16.67 -6.08 -1.05
N GLY A 27 -16.63 -7.42 -1.04
CA GLY A 27 -17.58 -8.24 -1.79
C GLY A 27 -17.65 -7.87 -3.27
N GLY A 28 -18.87 -7.79 -3.82
CA GLY A 28 -19.11 -7.47 -5.23
C GLY A 28 -18.50 -6.14 -5.69
N SER A 29 -18.44 -5.11 -4.84
CA SER A 29 -17.82 -3.81 -5.20
C SER A 29 -16.33 -3.96 -5.59
N ARG A 30 -15.63 -4.88 -4.94
CA ARG A 30 -14.23 -5.19 -5.25
C ARG A 30 -14.10 -5.94 -6.57
N GLY A 31 -15.00 -6.89 -6.82
CA GLY A 31 -15.07 -7.60 -8.09
C GLY A 31 -15.36 -6.67 -9.27
N VAL A 32 -16.26 -5.70 -9.07
CA VAL A 32 -16.53 -4.63 -10.04
C VAL A 32 -15.28 -3.79 -10.30
N ALA A 33 -14.55 -3.37 -9.26
CA ALA A 33 -13.32 -2.60 -9.43
C ALA A 33 -12.26 -3.36 -10.23
N GLN A 34 -12.07 -4.66 -9.97
CA GLN A 34 -11.15 -5.48 -10.74
C GLN A 34 -11.58 -5.57 -12.22
N SER A 35 -12.85 -5.89 -12.45
CA SER A 35 -13.41 -6.03 -13.80
C SER A 35 -13.30 -4.72 -14.61
N LEU A 36 -13.65 -3.59 -14.00
CA LEU A 36 -13.51 -2.27 -14.63
C LEU A 36 -12.06 -1.85 -14.81
N GLY A 37 -11.18 -2.16 -13.86
CA GLY A 37 -9.75 -1.91 -13.96
C GLY A 37 -9.15 -2.64 -15.17
N ARG A 38 -9.49 -3.92 -15.31
CA ARG A 38 -9.11 -4.75 -16.46
C ARG A 38 -9.64 -4.18 -17.77
N TRP A 39 -10.95 -3.93 -17.87
CA TRP A 39 -11.57 -3.37 -19.07
C TRP A 39 -10.92 -2.03 -19.48
N ARG A 40 -10.66 -1.16 -18.51
CA ARG A 40 -10.03 0.14 -18.74
C ARG A 40 -8.63 -0.02 -19.30
N GLU A 41 -7.83 -0.93 -18.75
CA GLU A 41 -6.48 -1.22 -19.21
C GLU A 41 -6.49 -1.81 -20.63
N GLU A 42 -7.33 -2.80 -20.88
CA GLU A 42 -7.46 -3.44 -22.20
C GLU A 42 -7.90 -2.44 -23.28
N ARG A 43 -8.87 -1.56 -22.96
CA ARG A 43 -9.32 -0.53 -23.92
C ARG A 43 -8.25 0.54 -24.14
N ALA A 44 -7.53 0.93 -23.10
CA ALA A 44 -6.40 1.85 -23.19
C ALA A 44 -5.29 1.30 -24.10
N MET A 45 -4.97 0.00 -23.96
CA MET A 45 -4.03 -0.70 -24.82
C MET A 45 -4.50 -0.74 -26.28
N ARG A 46 -5.78 -1.08 -26.54
CA ARG A 46 -6.33 -1.10 -27.91
C ARG A 46 -6.34 0.27 -28.59
N SER A 47 -6.53 1.32 -27.81
CA SER A 47 -6.64 2.69 -28.31
C SER A 47 -5.32 3.49 -28.21
N ASP A 48 -4.25 2.86 -27.74
CA ASP A 48 -2.94 3.48 -27.50
C ASP A 48 -3.02 4.83 -26.75
N VAL A 49 -3.75 4.84 -25.64
CA VAL A 49 -3.90 6.02 -24.77
C VAL A 49 -3.75 5.65 -23.30
N PRO A 50 -3.39 6.59 -22.42
CA PRO A 50 -3.32 6.31 -20.99
C PRO A 50 -4.68 5.86 -20.42
N PRO A 51 -4.72 4.87 -19.49
CA PRO A 51 -5.97 4.35 -18.91
C PRO A 51 -6.89 5.41 -18.32
N ARG A 52 -6.33 6.45 -17.69
CA ARG A 52 -7.10 7.57 -17.12
C ARG A 52 -7.85 8.40 -18.18
N ARG A 53 -7.40 8.37 -19.44
CA ARG A 53 -8.11 9.00 -20.57
C ARG A 53 -9.33 8.19 -21.00
N ILE A 54 -9.33 6.87 -20.78
CA ILE A 54 -10.50 6.01 -21.01
C ILE A 54 -11.55 6.23 -19.92
N MET A 55 -11.14 6.21 -18.65
CA MET A 55 -12.03 6.43 -17.49
C MET A 55 -11.21 6.92 -16.29
N SER A 56 -11.67 7.99 -15.64
CA SER A 56 -10.98 8.53 -14.46
C SER A 56 -11.01 7.56 -13.28
N ASP A 57 -10.01 7.64 -12.39
CA ASP A 57 -9.98 6.82 -11.16
C ASP A 57 -11.22 7.11 -10.29
N MET A 58 -11.71 8.35 -10.29
CA MET A 58 -12.94 8.74 -9.58
C MET A 58 -14.18 8.04 -10.13
N ALA A 59 -14.34 8.02 -11.46
CA ALA A 59 -15.46 7.32 -12.11
C ALA A 59 -15.41 5.83 -11.81
N LEU A 60 -14.24 5.21 -11.97
CA LEU A 60 -14.05 3.78 -11.74
C LEU A 60 -14.42 3.40 -10.29
N LEU A 61 -13.92 4.17 -9.30
CA LEU A 61 -14.26 3.96 -7.90
C LEU A 61 -15.74 4.20 -7.61
N GLY A 62 -16.32 5.27 -8.17
CA GLY A 62 -17.74 5.59 -8.00
C GLY A 62 -18.64 4.46 -8.52
N ILE A 63 -18.36 3.95 -9.72
CA ILE A 63 -19.10 2.84 -10.33
C ILE A 63 -18.93 1.57 -9.51
N SER A 64 -17.71 1.30 -9.04
CA SER A 64 -17.41 0.11 -8.21
C SER A 64 -18.15 0.13 -6.88
N GLN A 65 -18.25 1.29 -6.23
CA GLN A 65 -18.96 1.44 -4.97
C GLN A 65 -20.48 1.35 -5.15
N ARG A 66 -21.02 1.96 -6.21
CA ARG A 66 -22.46 2.00 -6.47
C ARG A 66 -23.00 0.68 -7.03
N VAL A 67 -22.20 -0.03 -7.83
CA VAL A 67 -22.60 -1.25 -8.57
C VAL A 67 -23.91 -1.02 -9.35
N PRO A 68 -23.90 -0.10 -10.34
CA PRO A 68 -25.12 0.31 -11.03
C PRO A 68 -25.78 -0.86 -11.78
N LYS A 69 -27.12 -0.87 -11.77
CA LYS A 69 -27.92 -1.93 -12.42
C LYS A 69 -28.63 -1.46 -13.69
N SER A 70 -28.68 -0.15 -13.92
CA SER A 70 -29.22 0.46 -15.13
C SER A 70 -28.31 1.59 -15.66
N VAL A 71 -28.65 2.12 -16.84
CA VAL A 71 -27.94 3.25 -17.45
C VAL A 71 -28.14 4.53 -16.64
N GLU A 72 -29.33 4.71 -16.07
CA GLU A 72 -29.68 5.84 -15.21
C GLU A 72 -28.88 5.81 -13.90
N ASP A 73 -28.69 4.62 -13.33
CA ASP A 73 -27.81 4.43 -12.17
C ASP A 73 -26.35 4.76 -12.52
N LEU A 74 -25.90 4.35 -13.70
CA LEU A 74 -24.55 4.66 -14.18
C LEU A 74 -24.38 6.18 -14.35
N ALA A 75 -25.34 6.85 -14.99
CA ALA A 75 -25.31 8.30 -15.23
C ALA A 75 -25.30 9.12 -13.93
N SER A 76 -25.97 8.65 -12.88
CA SER A 76 -25.98 9.31 -11.58
C SER A 76 -24.77 8.96 -10.69
N THR A 77 -23.79 8.23 -11.22
CA THR A 77 -22.58 7.86 -10.49
C THR A 77 -21.54 8.97 -10.52
N ARG A 78 -20.91 9.23 -9.37
CA ARG A 78 -19.86 10.25 -9.25
C ARG A 78 -18.72 10.01 -10.25
N GLY A 79 -18.38 11.06 -10.99
CA GLY A 79 -17.26 11.05 -11.94
C GLY A 79 -17.58 10.46 -13.31
N VAL A 80 -18.80 9.94 -13.51
CA VAL A 80 -19.28 9.53 -14.84
C VAL A 80 -19.59 10.78 -15.65
N ASP A 81 -19.03 10.84 -16.86
CA ASP A 81 -19.25 11.90 -17.85
C ASP A 81 -20.08 11.36 -19.03
N ASP A 82 -20.58 12.26 -19.88
CA ASP A 82 -21.41 11.90 -21.04
C ASP A 82 -20.71 10.96 -22.02
N ARG A 83 -19.37 11.00 -22.10
CA ARG A 83 -18.59 10.11 -22.97
C ARG A 83 -18.69 8.66 -22.52
N LEU A 84 -18.68 8.40 -21.21
CA LEU A 84 -18.91 7.07 -20.65
C LEU A 84 -20.36 6.59 -20.85
N LEU A 85 -21.30 7.51 -21.13
CA LEU A 85 -22.70 7.20 -21.43
C LEU A 85 -22.98 6.99 -22.92
N SER A 86 -21.97 7.14 -23.79
CA SER A 86 -22.08 6.73 -25.19
C SER A 86 -22.45 5.24 -25.31
N SER A 87 -23.21 4.87 -26.35
CA SER A 87 -23.81 3.54 -26.49
C SER A 87 -22.79 2.38 -26.41
N GLU A 88 -21.58 2.59 -26.94
CA GLU A 88 -20.48 1.64 -26.88
C GLU A 88 -19.90 1.53 -25.46
N PHE A 89 -19.43 2.65 -24.88
CA PHE A 89 -18.82 2.66 -23.55
C PHE A 89 -19.81 2.18 -22.47
N CYS A 90 -21.03 2.69 -22.51
CA CYS A 90 -22.06 2.31 -21.55
C CYS A 90 -22.30 0.80 -21.55
N ARG A 91 -22.43 0.18 -22.74
CA ARG A 91 -22.59 -1.27 -22.87
C ARG A 91 -21.41 -2.03 -22.27
N GLU A 92 -20.18 -1.65 -22.61
CA GLU A 92 -18.99 -2.32 -22.11
C GLU A 92 -18.83 -2.19 -20.60
N ILE A 93 -19.06 -0.99 -20.06
CA ILE A 93 -19.01 -0.72 -18.62
C ILE A 93 -20.07 -1.55 -17.88
N MET A 94 -21.31 -1.56 -18.36
CA MET A 94 -22.40 -2.34 -17.75
C MET A 94 -22.15 -3.85 -17.84
N ASN A 95 -21.46 -4.34 -18.88
CA ASN A 95 -20.99 -5.73 -18.93
C ASN A 95 -19.94 -5.98 -17.84
N ALA A 96 -18.91 -5.13 -17.76
CA ALA A 96 -17.86 -5.26 -16.77
C ALA A 96 -18.39 -5.21 -15.33
N VAL A 97 -19.37 -4.35 -15.04
CA VAL A 97 -20.05 -4.28 -13.74
C VAL A 97 -20.78 -5.58 -13.43
N ARG A 98 -21.57 -6.11 -14.37
CA ARG A 98 -22.30 -7.38 -14.16
C ARG A 98 -21.38 -8.56 -13.93
N ASP A 99 -20.28 -8.62 -14.66
CA ASP A 99 -19.28 -9.68 -14.49
C ASP A 99 -18.55 -9.56 -13.17
N GLY A 100 -18.14 -8.34 -12.82
CA GLY A 100 -17.43 -8.06 -11.57
C GLY A 100 -18.29 -8.28 -10.33
N ALA A 101 -19.57 -7.94 -10.37
CA ALA A 101 -20.48 -8.07 -9.24
C ALA A 101 -20.65 -9.53 -8.77
N LYS A 102 -20.44 -10.50 -9.67
CA LYS A 102 -20.51 -11.95 -9.37
C LYS A 102 -19.19 -12.52 -8.87
N ARG A 103 -18.08 -11.77 -8.97
CA ARG A 103 -16.73 -12.25 -8.63
C ARG A 103 -16.42 -12.01 -7.16
N THR A 104 -15.91 -13.04 -6.50
CA THR A 104 -15.26 -12.92 -5.19
C THR A 104 -13.77 -12.70 -5.41
N VAL A 105 -13.32 -11.46 -5.23
CA VAL A 105 -11.91 -11.08 -5.40
C VAL A 105 -11.25 -10.98 -4.04
N ALA A 106 -10.16 -11.72 -3.83
CA ALA A 106 -9.31 -11.53 -2.66
C ALA A 106 -8.34 -10.38 -2.94
N LEU A 107 -8.04 -9.60 -1.91
CA LEU A 107 -6.85 -8.74 -1.99
C LEU A 107 -5.63 -9.65 -1.98
N PRO A 108 -4.59 -9.35 -2.78
CA PRO A 108 -3.30 -10.01 -2.61
C PRO A 108 -2.91 -9.85 -1.15
N LYS A 109 -2.77 -10.98 -0.44
CA LYS A 109 -2.17 -10.95 0.90
C LYS A 109 -0.72 -10.59 0.67
N THR A 110 -0.35 -9.35 0.94
CA THR A 110 1.05 -9.05 1.18
C THR A 110 1.34 -9.58 2.58
N GLU A 111 2.32 -10.49 2.71
CA GLU A 111 2.85 -10.94 4.02
C GLU A 111 3.18 -9.75 4.94
N SER A 112 3.36 -8.57 4.32
CA SER A 112 3.51 -7.31 5.02
C SER A 112 2.39 -6.92 5.95
N ASP A 113 1.14 -7.18 5.63
CA ASP A 113 -0.01 -6.56 6.29
C ASP A 113 -0.37 -7.22 7.63
N GLU A 114 -0.03 -8.50 7.80
CA GLU A 114 -0.25 -9.23 9.06
C GLU A 114 0.90 -9.00 10.04
N VAL A 115 2.16 -9.03 9.57
CA VAL A 115 3.32 -8.73 10.40
C VAL A 115 3.32 -7.26 10.86
N ASP A 116 2.93 -6.31 10.00
CA ASP A 116 2.80 -4.90 10.40
C ASP A 116 1.76 -4.69 11.52
N LYS A 117 0.75 -5.56 11.66
CA LYS A 117 -0.28 -5.38 12.70
C LYS A 117 0.20 -5.84 14.08
N HIS A 118 0.82 -7.01 14.18
CA HIS A 118 1.33 -7.52 15.46
C HIS A 118 2.53 -6.71 15.94
N SER A 119 3.42 -6.32 15.02
CA SER A 119 4.64 -5.60 15.35
C SER A 119 4.48 -4.07 15.39
N ARG A 120 3.26 -3.53 15.28
CA ARG A 120 2.96 -2.08 15.36
C ARG A 120 3.54 -1.39 16.60
N PRO A 121 3.37 -1.94 17.83
CA PRO A 121 3.97 -1.36 19.03
C PRO A 121 5.50 -1.36 18.96
N ALA A 122 6.09 -2.49 18.59
CA ALA A 122 7.54 -2.61 18.42
C ALA A 122 8.08 -1.62 17.36
N LEU A 123 7.43 -1.51 16.20
CA LEU A 123 7.76 -0.56 15.15
C LEU A 123 7.76 0.89 15.66
N THR A 124 6.77 1.26 16.47
CA THR A 124 6.68 2.59 17.08
C THR A 124 7.85 2.85 18.02
N LEU A 125 8.14 1.89 18.91
CA LEU A 125 9.26 1.99 19.86
C LEU A 125 10.61 2.08 19.15
N ILE A 126 10.84 1.23 18.15
CA ILE A 126 12.07 1.20 17.36
C ILE A 126 12.23 2.51 16.57
N THR A 127 11.16 3.04 15.98
CA THR A 127 11.18 4.32 15.27
C THR A 127 11.59 5.46 16.22
N ALA A 128 11.04 5.46 17.44
CA ALA A 128 11.41 6.45 18.45
C ALA A 128 12.89 6.32 18.85
N TRP A 129 13.37 5.10 19.08
CA TRP A 129 14.78 4.84 19.42
C TRP A 129 15.75 5.25 18.30
N ILE A 130 15.42 4.96 17.04
CA ILE A 130 16.20 5.43 15.89
C ILE A 130 16.25 6.96 15.85
N GLY A 131 15.15 7.64 16.19
CA GLY A 131 15.13 9.09 16.33
C GLY A 131 16.13 9.61 17.38
N GLU A 132 16.21 8.94 18.53
CA GLU A 132 17.19 9.28 19.57
C GLU A 132 18.63 9.02 19.11
N LEU A 133 18.91 7.88 18.48
CA LEU A 133 20.23 7.57 17.94
C LEU A 133 20.65 8.56 16.85
N ALA A 134 19.73 8.93 15.95
CA ALA A 134 19.93 9.93 14.91
C ALA A 134 20.36 11.27 15.51
N ARG A 135 19.64 11.72 16.54
CA ARG A 135 19.95 12.95 17.28
C ARG A 135 21.33 12.88 17.93
N LYS A 136 21.64 11.80 18.68
CA LYS A 136 22.93 11.61 19.35
C LYS A 136 24.11 11.63 18.37
N ASN A 137 23.93 11.01 17.20
CA ASN A 137 24.97 10.91 16.18
C ASN A 137 24.97 12.08 15.18
N LYS A 138 24.01 13.01 15.26
CA LYS A 138 23.83 14.13 14.32
C LYS A 138 23.69 13.68 12.87
N ILE A 139 22.94 12.58 12.65
CA ILE A 139 22.62 12.02 11.35
C ILE A 139 21.11 12.09 11.14
N ASP A 140 20.65 12.22 9.89
CA ASP A 140 19.22 12.12 9.58
C ASP A 140 18.68 10.72 9.90
N ALA A 141 17.54 10.65 10.60
CA ALA A 141 16.95 9.38 11.01
C ALA A 141 16.62 8.45 9.82
N THR A 142 16.24 9.01 8.67
CA THR A 142 15.94 8.22 7.46
C THR A 142 17.19 7.60 6.82
N LEU A 143 18.38 8.19 7.07
CA LEU A 143 19.66 7.59 6.67
C LEU A 143 20.04 6.40 7.56
N LEU A 144 19.64 6.43 8.84
CA LEU A 144 19.77 5.28 9.73
C LEU A 144 18.80 4.17 9.30
N ALA A 145 17.49 4.45 9.27
CA ALA A 145 16.49 3.51 8.79
C ALA A 145 15.15 4.16 8.43
N THR A 146 14.52 3.60 7.41
CA THR A 146 13.13 3.86 7.03
C THR A 146 12.19 2.89 7.73
N ARG A 147 10.88 3.18 7.68
CA ARG A 147 9.85 2.24 8.12
C ARG A 147 10.00 0.86 7.46
N SER A 148 10.33 0.82 6.17
CA SER A 148 10.52 -0.44 5.45
C SER A 148 11.71 -1.23 5.99
N ASP A 149 12.81 -0.55 6.35
CA ASP A 149 13.99 -1.21 6.92
C ASP A 149 13.68 -1.83 8.30
N ILE A 150 12.92 -1.11 9.14
CA ILE A 150 12.51 -1.61 10.47
C ILE A 150 11.57 -2.80 10.32
N THR A 151 10.59 -2.69 9.42
CA THR A 151 9.65 -3.78 9.16
C THR A 151 10.35 -5.03 8.61
N ALA A 152 11.36 -4.88 7.75
CA ALA A 152 12.16 -6.00 7.26
C ALA A 152 12.94 -6.69 8.39
N LEU A 153 13.52 -5.91 9.32
CA LEU A 153 14.18 -6.46 10.50
C LEU A 153 13.21 -7.24 11.40
N LEU A 154 12.02 -6.67 11.67
CA LEU A 154 10.99 -7.31 12.50
C LEU A 154 10.46 -8.62 11.90
N ARG A 155 10.64 -8.83 10.59
CA ARG A 155 10.32 -10.07 9.88
C ARG A 155 11.45 -11.09 9.86
N ASN A 156 12.62 -10.74 10.41
CA ASN A 156 13.84 -11.53 10.27
C ASN A 156 14.22 -11.76 8.80
N GLU A 157 13.97 -10.79 7.91
CA GLU A 157 14.42 -10.87 6.52
C GLU A 157 15.96 -10.94 6.48
N PRO A 158 16.60 -11.93 5.82
CA PRO A 158 18.05 -12.09 5.82
C PRO A 158 18.79 -10.85 5.30
N GLU A 159 18.21 -10.18 4.32
CA GLU A 159 18.74 -8.98 3.66
C GLU A 159 18.34 -7.67 4.35
N ALA A 160 17.77 -7.74 5.56
CA ALA A 160 17.41 -6.54 6.30
C ALA A 160 18.66 -5.68 6.56
N ARG A 161 18.64 -4.43 6.05
CA ARG A 161 19.76 -3.49 6.17
C ARG A 161 20.16 -3.17 7.61
N LEU A 162 19.24 -3.33 8.56
CA LEU A 162 19.48 -3.16 9.99
C LEU A 162 20.14 -4.38 10.65
N ALA A 163 20.15 -5.54 9.99
CA ALA A 163 20.80 -6.76 10.47
C ALA A 163 22.25 -6.89 10.00
N GLN A 164 22.70 -6.01 9.07
CA GLN A 164 24.02 -6.10 8.46
C GLN A 164 24.82 -4.78 8.50
N GLY A 165 26.15 -4.89 8.41
CA GLY A 165 27.06 -3.75 8.26
C GLY A 165 27.03 -2.74 9.41
N TRP A 166 27.43 -1.50 9.12
CA TRP A 166 27.56 -0.45 10.15
C TRP A 166 26.23 -0.07 10.82
N ARG A 167 25.09 -0.25 10.13
CA ARG A 167 23.76 0.00 10.71
C ARG A 167 23.43 -1.03 11.79
N ALA A 168 23.83 -2.28 11.59
CA ALA A 168 23.68 -3.29 12.63
C ALA A 168 24.49 -2.93 13.87
N THR A 169 25.72 -2.43 13.69
CA THR A 169 26.58 -2.01 14.79
C THR A 169 26.04 -0.80 15.54
N LEU A 170 25.49 0.19 14.83
CA LEU A 170 25.00 1.43 15.47
C LEU A 170 23.59 1.28 16.04
N VAL A 171 22.73 0.52 15.37
CA VAL A 171 21.30 0.44 15.67
C VAL A 171 20.91 -0.99 16.01
N GLY A 172 21.33 -1.96 15.19
CA GLY A 172 20.88 -3.35 15.26
C GLY A 172 21.09 -4.04 16.60
N ASP A 173 22.22 -3.81 17.29
CA ASP A 173 22.49 -4.45 18.58
C ASP A 173 21.54 -3.94 19.69
N ASP A 174 21.28 -2.64 19.75
CA ASP A 174 20.27 -2.09 20.66
C ASP A 174 18.88 -2.63 20.32
N LEU A 175 18.53 -2.70 19.02
CA LEU A 175 17.24 -3.23 18.60
C LEU A 175 17.04 -4.69 18.97
N LYS A 176 18.08 -5.54 18.83
CA LYS A 176 18.02 -6.93 19.27
C LYS A 176 17.74 -7.03 20.77
N ARG A 177 18.44 -6.23 21.59
CA ARG A 177 18.23 -6.19 23.04
C ARG A 177 16.81 -5.75 23.40
N ILE A 178 16.28 -4.72 22.72
CA ILE A 178 14.89 -4.26 22.89
C ILE A 178 13.91 -5.37 22.51
N LEU A 179 14.11 -6.02 21.36
CA LEU A 179 13.22 -7.05 20.83
C LEU A 179 13.25 -8.35 21.64
N ASN A 180 14.39 -8.69 22.24
CA ASN A 180 14.53 -9.81 23.16
C ASN A 180 13.99 -9.51 24.56
N GLY A 181 13.59 -8.27 24.84
CA GLY A 181 13.13 -7.86 26.17
C GLY A 181 14.24 -7.75 27.22
N GLU A 182 15.50 -7.61 26.79
CA GLU A 182 16.66 -7.45 27.69
C GLU A 182 16.77 -6.00 28.21
N VAL A 183 16.24 -5.05 27.45
CA VAL A 183 16.22 -3.62 27.80
C VAL A 183 14.86 -3.00 27.53
N GLY A 184 14.50 -2.00 28.33
CA GLY A 184 13.38 -1.11 28.11
C GLY A 184 13.82 0.29 27.69
N LEU A 185 12.86 1.10 27.23
CA LEU A 185 13.07 2.52 26.95
C LEU A 185 12.51 3.36 28.11
N SER A 186 13.28 4.34 28.57
CA SER A 186 12.83 5.40 29.46
C SER A 186 12.99 6.76 28.80
N VAL A 187 12.22 7.75 29.27
CA VAL A 187 12.31 9.15 28.84
C VAL A 187 12.83 9.96 30.02
N ASP A 188 13.87 10.77 29.79
CA ASP A 188 14.37 11.69 30.81
C ASP A 188 13.58 13.02 30.84
N ARG A 189 14.00 13.93 31.73
CA ARG A 189 13.33 15.23 31.92
C ARG A 189 13.41 16.13 30.69
N ASP A 190 14.40 15.91 29.84
CA ASP A 190 14.62 16.69 28.61
C ASP A 190 13.91 16.06 27.41
N GLY A 191 13.22 14.94 27.61
CA GLY A 191 12.49 14.22 26.56
C GLY A 191 13.36 13.27 25.74
N HIS A 192 14.59 12.97 26.17
CA HIS A 192 15.48 12.05 25.47
C HIS A 192 15.25 10.60 25.90
N LEU A 193 15.43 9.70 24.94
CA LEU A 193 15.28 8.27 25.19
C LEU A 193 16.58 7.66 25.73
N ASN A 194 16.42 6.75 26.69
CA ASN A 194 17.52 5.99 27.27
C ASN A 194 17.15 4.52 27.36
N LEU A 195 18.15 3.64 27.18
CA LEU A 195 17.98 2.21 27.45
C LEU A 195 18.19 1.95 28.94
N ILE A 196 17.25 1.22 29.52
CA ILE A 196 17.33 0.73 30.90
C ILE A 196 17.31 -0.80 30.87
N SER A 197 18.01 -1.46 31.78
CA SER A 197 17.92 -2.93 31.89
C SER A 197 16.48 -3.32 32.20
N ALA A 198 15.93 -4.28 31.48
CA ALA A 198 14.69 -4.90 31.90
C ALA A 198 14.96 -5.68 33.18
N ILE A 199 14.16 -5.44 34.22
CA ILE A 199 14.13 -6.31 35.39
C ILE A 199 13.18 -7.43 34.99
N ASN A 200 13.73 -8.55 34.50
CA ASN A 200 12.98 -9.80 34.38
C ASN A 200 12.89 -10.47 35.74
#